data_AF-A0A8J2KTZ6-F1
#
_entry.id   AF-A0A8J2KTZ6-F1
#
_cell.length_a   1.000
_cell.length_b   1.000
_cell.length_c   1.000
_cell.angle_alpha   90.00
_cell.angle_beta   90.00
_cell.angle_gamma   90.00
#
_symmetry.space_group_name_H-M   'P 1'
#
loop_
_entity.id
_entity.type
_entity.pdbx_description
1 polymer ?
#
loop_
_entity_poly.entity_id
_entity_poly.type
_entity_poly.pdbx_seq_one_letter_code
_entity_poly.pdbx_strand_id
1 'polypeptide(L)' 'IHHLTDKKKFIKDGQQGPNSSRAIEQLKEAVKDLVEVRKDFEDDLFLLRWLKARNMDVKKAEKMARGWHHW' A
#
# COMPACT_ATOMS: atom_id res chain seq x y z
N ILE A 1 11.62 -35.27 5.87
CA ILE A 1 10.66 -34.73 6.87
C ILE A 1 11.25 -33.43 7.40
N HIS A 2 10.64 -32.28 7.06
CA HIS A 2 10.69 -30.97 7.74
C HIS A 2 12.06 -30.23 7.71
N HIS A 3 12.21 -28.94 7.44
CA HIS A 3 11.30 -27.79 7.27
C HIS A 3 12.03 -26.75 6.42
N LEU A 4 11.33 -26.21 5.41
CA LEU A 4 11.61 -24.92 4.80
C LEU A 4 11.43 -23.82 5.84
N THR A 5 12.48 -23.07 6.19
CA THR A 5 12.36 -21.69 6.71
C THR A 5 13.74 -21.07 6.87
N ASP A 6 14.17 -20.29 5.88
CA ASP A 6 14.84 -19.00 6.16
C ASP A 6 14.83 -18.13 4.90
N LYS A 7 13.67 -17.53 4.61
CA LYS A 7 13.56 -16.41 3.68
C LYS A 7 13.55 -15.11 4.48
N LYS A 8 14.63 -14.85 5.23
CA LYS A 8 14.95 -13.52 5.77
C LYS A 8 16.17 -12.96 5.04
N LYS A 9 15.92 -12.12 4.03
CA LYS A 9 16.74 -10.97 3.60
C LYS A 9 16.33 -10.52 2.20
N PHE A 10 15.22 -9.81 2.09
CA PHE A 10 15.02 -8.89 0.97
C PHE A 10 14.27 -7.66 1.47
N ILE A 11 15.00 -6.81 2.20
CA ILE A 11 14.70 -5.38 2.18
C ILE A 11 15.92 -4.77 1.49
N LYS A 12 15.81 -4.65 0.17
CA LYS A 12 16.76 -3.92 -0.66
C LYS A 12 16.04 -2.68 -1.11
N ASP A 13 16.65 -1.57 -0.77
CA ASP A 13 16.32 -0.19 -1.09
C ASP A 13 15.66 0.01 -2.45
N GLY A 14 14.63 0.86 -2.46
CA GLY A 14 14.34 1.76 -3.59
C GLY A 14 13.83 1.15 -4.90
N GLN A 15 13.67 -0.16 -5.04
CA GLN A 15 13.11 -0.73 -6.26
C GLN A 15 11.57 -0.70 -6.18
N GLN A 16 10.96 0.28 -6.85
CA GLN A 16 9.60 0.15 -7.38
C GLN A 16 9.61 -1.06 -8.34
N GLY A 17 9.51 -2.27 -7.80
CA GLY A 17 9.30 -3.46 -8.63
C GLY A 17 7.91 -3.38 -9.29
N PRO A 18 7.62 -4.21 -10.32
CA PRO A 18 6.31 -4.27 -10.99
C PRO A 18 5.12 -4.50 -10.03
N ASN A 19 5.40 -4.98 -8.81
CA ASN A 19 4.44 -5.15 -7.72
C ASN A 19 3.93 -3.82 -7.13
N SER A 20 4.68 -2.72 -7.28
CA SER A 20 4.33 -1.42 -6.69
C SER A 20 3.18 -0.76 -7.45
N SER A 21 3.23 -0.78 -8.78
CA SER A 21 2.16 -0.25 -9.63
C SER A 21 0.84 -0.99 -9.39
N ARG A 22 0.89 -2.32 -9.29
CA ARG A 22 -0.29 -3.14 -8.99
C ARG A 22 -0.87 -2.84 -7.60
N ALA A 23 -0.04 -2.69 -6.59
CA ALA A 23 -0.50 -2.37 -5.23
C ALA A 23 -1.12 -0.96 -5.15
N ILE A 24 -0.57 0.01 -5.89
CA ILE A 24 -1.15 1.36 -6.01
C ILE A 24 -2.51 1.30 -6.68
N GLU A 25 -2.65 0.61 -7.80
CA GLU A 25 -3.94 0.46 -8.50
C GLU A 25 -5.00 -0.21 -7.61
N GLN A 26 -4.61 -1.27 -6.90
CA GLN A 26 -5.52 -1.95 -5.95
C GLN A 26 -5.95 -1.03 -4.81
N LEU A 27 -5.01 -0.23 -4.26
CA LEU A 27 -5.35 0.71 -3.21
C LEU A 27 -6.22 1.85 -3.74
N LYS A 28 -5.93 2.38 -4.94
CA LYS A 28 -6.74 3.41 -5.63
C LYS A 28 -8.19 2.97 -5.78
N GLU A 29 -8.41 1.75 -6.28
CA GLU A 29 -9.76 1.22 -6.43
C GLU A 29 -10.44 1.02 -5.07
N ALA A 30 -9.70 0.53 -4.07
CA ALA A 30 -10.23 0.28 -2.72
C ALA A 30 -10.60 1.58 -1.96
N VAL A 31 -10.02 2.73 -2.31
CA VAL A 31 -10.31 4.03 -1.68
C VAL A 31 -10.96 5.02 -2.64
N LYS A 32 -11.49 4.54 -3.77
CA LYS A 32 -12.11 5.39 -4.80
C LYS A 32 -13.30 6.19 -4.28
N ASP A 33 -14.03 5.64 -3.32
CA ASP A 33 -15.10 6.34 -2.59
C ASP A 33 -14.58 7.53 -1.77
N LEU A 34 -13.32 7.47 -1.30
CA LEU A 34 -12.70 8.57 -0.57
C LEU A 34 -12.20 9.69 -1.49
N VAL A 35 -11.97 9.41 -2.77
CA VAL A 35 -11.53 10.41 -3.76
C VAL A 35 -12.57 11.53 -3.91
N GLU A 36 -13.86 11.17 -3.92
CA GLU A 36 -14.96 12.14 -4.03
C GLU A 36 -14.97 13.13 -2.85
N VAL A 37 -14.51 12.70 -1.68
CA VAL A 37 -14.47 13.51 -0.46
C VAL A 37 -13.12 14.21 -0.29
N ARG A 38 -12.04 13.60 -0.76
CA ARG A 38 -10.65 14.04 -0.55
C ARG A 38 -9.81 13.74 -1.80
N LYS A 39 -9.55 14.78 -2.59
CA LYS A 39 -8.72 14.70 -3.81
C LYS A 39 -7.29 14.18 -3.57
N ASP A 40 -6.79 14.26 -2.34
CA ASP A 40 -5.48 13.71 -1.95
C ASP A 40 -5.35 12.21 -2.26
N PHE A 41 -6.48 11.46 -2.29
CA PHE A 41 -6.49 10.04 -2.63
C PHE A 41 -6.31 9.75 -4.14
N GLU A 42 -6.34 10.77 -5.01
CA GLU A 42 -5.98 10.61 -6.43
C GLU A 42 -4.46 10.55 -6.63
N ASP A 43 -3.67 11.11 -5.69
CA ASP A 43 -2.21 11.19 -5.81
C ASP A 43 -1.53 9.85 -5.47
N ASP A 44 -0.91 9.24 -6.47
CA ASP A 44 -0.11 8.02 -6.34
C ASP A 44 0.98 8.14 -5.28
N LEU A 45 1.62 9.32 -5.13
CA LEU A 45 2.64 9.53 -4.11
C LEU A 45 2.03 9.51 -2.71
N PHE A 46 0.83 10.04 -2.56
CA PHE A 46 0.08 9.98 -1.31
C PHE A 46 -0.28 8.54 -0.95
N LEU A 47 -0.84 7.78 -1.91
CA LEU A 47 -1.16 6.36 -1.75
C LEU A 47 0.06 5.49 -1.46
N LEU A 48 1.18 5.79 -2.12
CA LEU A 48 2.44 5.09 -1.94
C LEU A 48 3.00 5.27 -0.52
N ARG A 49 2.74 6.40 0.16
CA ARG A 49 3.14 6.58 1.57
C ARG A 49 2.45 5.57 2.47
N TRP A 50 1.15 5.35 2.28
CA TRP A 50 0.38 4.37 3.06
C TRP A 50 0.83 2.94 2.78
N LEU A 51 1.08 2.60 1.51
CA LEU A 51 1.62 1.30 1.12
C LEU A 51 3.00 1.05 1.73
N LYS A 52 3.93 2.02 1.63
CA LYS A 52 5.26 1.92 2.23
C LYS A 52 5.19 1.74 3.75
N ALA A 53 4.32 2.47 4.43
CA ALA A 53 4.11 2.35 5.88
C ALA A 53 3.55 0.98 6.31
N ARG A 54 3.07 0.17 5.37
CA ARG A 54 2.47 -1.15 5.60
C ARG A 54 3.12 -2.27 4.79
N ASN A 55 4.38 -2.11 4.38
CA ASN A 55 5.13 -3.11 3.61
C ASN A 55 4.40 -3.56 2.33
N MET A 56 3.76 -2.62 1.63
CA MET A 56 2.97 -2.84 0.42
C MET A 56 1.72 -3.73 0.63
N ASP A 57 1.25 -3.89 1.86
CA ASP A 57 -0.01 -4.58 2.19
C ASP A 57 -1.21 -3.66 1.94
N VAL A 58 -1.94 -3.91 0.86
CA VAL A 58 -3.07 -3.08 0.42
C VAL A 58 -4.16 -3.00 1.48
N LYS A 59 -4.54 -4.12 2.12
CA LYS A 59 -5.63 -4.13 3.13
C LYS A 59 -5.27 -3.30 4.35
N LYS A 60 -4.01 -3.39 4.80
CA LYS A 60 -3.54 -2.58 5.94
C LYS A 60 -3.39 -1.10 5.57
N ALA A 61 -2.96 -0.81 4.34
CA ALA A 61 -2.86 0.56 3.84
C ALA A 61 -4.25 1.19 3.72
N GLU A 62 -5.24 0.48 3.17
CA GLU A 62 -6.63 0.91 3.08
C GLU A 62 -7.22 1.20 4.47
N LYS A 63 -7.07 0.28 5.42
CA LYS A 63 -7.53 0.49 6.80
C LYS A 63 -6.93 1.76 7.43
N MET A 64 -5.66 2.03 7.16
CA MET A 64 -4.99 3.23 7.65
C MET A 64 -5.48 4.51 6.96
N ALA A 65 -5.63 4.47 5.63
CA ALA A 65 -6.21 5.54 4.81
C ALA A 65 -7.61 5.93 5.28
N ARG A 66 -8.49 4.94 5.47
CA ARG A 66 -9.85 5.13 6.00
C ARG A 66 -9.83 5.66 7.43
N GLY A 67 -8.97 5.12 8.29
CA GLY A 67 -8.81 5.62 9.66
C GLY A 67 -8.34 7.08 9.73
N TRP A 68 -7.46 7.50 8.81
CA TRP A 68 -7.02 8.89 8.70
C TRP A 68 -8.11 9.81 8.14
N HIS A 69 -8.96 9.34 7.23
CA HIS A 69 -10.08 10.13 6.71
C HIS A 69 -11.09 10.55 7.80
N HIS A 70 -11.21 9.77 8.88
CA HIS A 70 -12.09 10.07 10.01
C HIS A 70 -11.51 11.08 11.02
N TRP A 71 -10.25 11.51 10.85
CA TRP A 71 -9.59 12.52 11.68
C TRP A 71 -9.55 13.87 10.98
#